data_AF-A0A7C6X7B3-F1
#
_entry.id   AF-A0A7C6X7B3-F1
#
_cell.length_a   1.000
_cell.length_b   1.000
_cell.length_c   1.000
_cell.angle_alpha   90.00
_cell.angle_beta   90.00
_cell.angle_gamma   90.00
#
_symmetry.space_group_name_H-M   'P 1'
#
loop_
_entity.id
_entity.type
_entity.pdbx_description
1 polymer ?
#
loop_
_entity_poly.entity_id
_entity_poly.type
_entity_poly.pdbx_seq_one_letter_code
_entity_poly.pdbx_strand_id
1 'polypeptide(L)' 'AREVKHLLYLARAVTPGRYVVPPAQVESMYRPEWQASSDTPELLQVRKR' A
#
# COMPACT_ATOMS: atom_id res chain seq x y z
N ALA A 1 -21.10 -15.09 -3.33
CA ALA A 1 -19.82 -15.63 -2.83
C ALA A 1 -18.88 -14.46 -2.55
N ARG A 2 -18.11 -14.47 -1.45
CA ARG A 2 -17.09 -13.44 -1.20
C ARG A 2 -15.92 -13.71 -2.14
N GLU A 3 -15.68 -12.82 -3.08
CA GLU A 3 -14.54 -12.91 -3.98
C GLU A 3 -13.38 -12.07 -3.44
N VAL A 4 -12.22 -12.69 -3.26
CA VAL A 4 -10.99 -12.04 -2.81
C VAL A 4 -10.07 -11.89 -4.02
N LYS A 5 -9.50 -10.70 -4.21
CA LYS A 5 -8.54 -10.41 -5.29
C LYS A 5 -7.15 -10.25 -4.69
N HIS A 6 -6.15 -10.87 -5.32
CA HIS A 6 -4.74 -10.72 -4.97
C HIS A 6 -4.01 -9.94 -6.06
N LEU A 7 -3.34 -8.86 -5.67
CA LEU A 7 -2.54 -8.02 -6.57
C LEU A 7 -1.08 -8.10 -6.14
N LEU A 8 -0.17 -8.25 -7.11
CA LEU A 8 1.27 -8.25 -6.88
C LEU A 8 1.94 -7.26 -7.82
N TYR A 9 2.95 -6.55 -7.33
CA TYR A 9 3.76 -5.62 -8.11
C TYR A 9 5.24 -5.72 -7.71
N LEU A 10 6.13 -5.36 -8.64
CA LEU A 10 7.56 -5.24 -8.39
C LEU A 10 7.93 -3.79 -8.12
N ALA A 11 8.71 -3.56 -7.08
CA ALA A 11 9.26 -2.26 -6.73
C ALA A 11 10.76 -2.38 -6.40
N ARG A 12 11.50 -1.28 -6.58
CA ARG A 12 12.95 -1.21 -6.28
C ARG A 12 13.20 -0.13 -5.24
N ALA A 13 13.94 -0.49 -4.20
CA ALA A 13 14.50 0.47 -3.25
C ALA A 13 15.66 1.23 -3.91
N VAL A 14 15.58 2.57 -3.94
CA VAL A 14 16.53 3.43 -4.66
C VAL A 14 17.33 4.31 -3.69
N THR A 15 16.66 5.29 -3.09
CA THR A 15 17.32 6.28 -2.23
C THR A 15 17.38 5.78 -0.78
N PRO A 16 18.57 5.69 -0.16
CA PRO A 16 18.70 5.33 1.25
C PRO A 16 18.08 6.37 2.18
N GLY A 17 17.31 5.91 3.18
CA GLY A 17 16.60 6.79 4.09
C GLY A 17 15.52 6.06 4.88
N ARG A 18 14.84 6.82 5.76
CA ARG A 18 13.63 6.39 6.48
C ARG A 18 12.43 7.08 5.87
N TYR A 19 11.42 6.31 5.48
CA TYR A 19 10.23 6.82 4.81
C TYR A 19 8.97 6.33 5.53
N VAL A 20 7.94 7.19 5.58
CA VAL A 20 6.62 6.80 6.06
C VAL A 20 5.92 5.97 4.97
N VAL A 21 5.31 4.85 5.34
CA VAL A 21 4.54 4.02 4.41
C VAL A 21 3.07 4.44 4.45
N PRO A 22 2.50 4.90 3.33
CA PRO A 22 1.08 5.22 3.30
C PRO A 22 0.23 3.95 3.35
N PRO A 23 -0.98 4.00 3.94
CA PRO A 23 -1.91 2.89 3.88
C PRO A 23 -2.34 2.62 2.44
N ALA A 24 -2.58 1.36 2.10
CA ALA A 24 -3.24 1.03 0.85
C ALA A 24 -4.71 1.44 0.90
N GLN A 25 -5.21 2.07 -0.15
CA GLN A 25 -6.60 2.51 -0.26
C GLN A 25 -7.30 1.81 -1.41
N VAL A 26 -8.57 1.48 -1.20
CA VAL A 26 -9.46 0.96 -2.23
C VAL A 26 -10.82 1.64 -2.09
N GLU A 27 -11.39 2.05 -3.21
CA GLU A 27 -12.70 2.68 -3.29
C GLU A 27 -13.47 2.19 -4.53
N SER A 28 -14.80 2.23 -4.45
CA SER A 28 -15.65 1.99 -5.62
C SER A 28 -15.77 3.25 -6.46
N MET A 29 -15.50 3.14 -7.76
CA MET A 29 -15.58 4.27 -8.70
C MET A 29 -16.98 4.89 -8.82
N TYR A 30 -18.04 4.13 -8.51
CA TYR A 30 -19.44 4.58 -8.67
C TYR A 30 -20.19 4.74 -7.34
N ARG A 31 -19.55 4.39 -6.22
CA ARG A 31 -20.13 4.46 -4.86
C ARG A 31 -19.02 4.83 -3.86
N PRO A 32 -18.62 6.10 -3.77
CA PRO A 32 -17.47 6.52 -2.97
C PRO A 32 -17.64 6.24 -1.47
N GLU A 33 -18.87 6.06 -0.98
CA GLU A 33 -19.14 5.61 0.39
C GLU A 33 -18.60 4.19 0.68
N TRP A 34 -18.29 3.41 -0.36
CA TRP A 34 -17.62 2.12 -0.26
C TRP A 34 -16.11 2.28 -0.42
N GLN A 35 -15.44 2.44 0.70
CA GLN A 35 -13.99 2.62 0.77
C GLN A 35 -13.40 1.85 1.95
N ALA A 36 -12.12 1.50 1.83
CA ALA A 36 -11.35 0.92 2.92
C ALA A 36 -9.89 1.38 2.85
N SER A 37 -9.26 1.45 4.03
CA SER A 37 -7.84 1.74 4.20
C SER A 37 -7.19 0.60 4.95
N SER A 38 -6.01 0.15 4.50
CA SER A 38 -5.27 -0.90 5.18
C SER A 38 -4.52 -0.36 6.40
N ASP A 39 -4.17 -1.26 7.31
CA ASP A 39 -3.08 -0.97 8.24
C ASP A 39 -1.73 -0.89 7.48
N THR A 40 -0.76 -0.21 8.06
CA THR A 40 0.54 0.05 7.43
C THR A 40 1.63 0.24 8.49
N PRO A 41 2.84 -0.31 8.27
CA PRO A 41 3.97 -0.07 9.16
C PRO A 41 4.37 1.41 9.13
N GLU A 42 4.65 1.98 10.31
CA GLU A 42 4.93 3.41 10.44
C GLU A 42 6.17 3.85 9.63
N LEU A 43 7.20 2.99 9.52
CA LEU A 43 8.47 3.33 8.87
C LEU A 43 9.05 2.20 8.01
N LEU A 44 9.47 2.56 6.80
CA LEU A 44 10.30 1.75 5.90
C LEU A 44 11.75 2.26 5.92
N GLN A 45 12.69 1.35 6.19
CA GLN A 45 14.13 1.63 6.09
C GLN A 45 14.68 1.15 4.75
N VAL A 46 15.13 2.08 3.91
CA VAL A 46 15.92 1.76 2.71
C VAL A 46 17.40 1.77 3.09
N ARG A 47 18.07 0.63 2.90
CA ARG A 47 19.50 0.45 3.18
C ARG A 47 20.33 0.61 1.92
N LYS A 48 21.56 1.13 2.06
CA LYS A 48 22.58 1.01 1.02
C LYS A 48 22.96 -0.46 0.88
N ARG A 49 23.20 -0.89 -0.36
CA ARG A 49 23.83 -2.17 -0.65
C ARG A 49 25.29 -2.16 -0.26
#